data_AF-X0V8P5-F1
#
_entry.id   AF-X0V8P5-F1
#
_cell.length_a   1.000
_cell.length_b   1.000
_cell.length_c   1.000
_cell.angle_alpha   90.00
_cell.angle_beta   90.00
_cell.angle_gamma   90.00
#
_symmetry.space_group_name_H-M   'P 1'
#
loop_
_entity.id
_entity.type
_entity.pdbx_description
1 polymer ?
#
loop_
_entity_poly.entity_id
_entity_poly.type
_entity_poly.pdbx_seq_one_letter_code
_entity_poly.pdbx_strand_id
1 'polypeptide(L)'
;MEKTDQINPKPAKAVAHELQRMDVVRLVFFTFITFGLYHGVWYLKRISAFNSLHSSIKLTQGVFGFIIAGCVINAVLFFAVTFGQSAIPEHMVTSLADTSSWLNLAVWVVLFIQAFKTRRILIDHFDYHLKWDVTVSWFWTFLFTTFYLQYKIN
;
A
#
# COMPACT_ATOMS: atom_id res chain seq x y z
N MET A 1 19.07 1.13 -56.57
CA MET A 1 19.75 1.50 -55.31
C MET A 1 18.74 2.25 -54.46
N GLU A 2 18.09 1.57 -53.53
CA GLU A 2 17.21 2.24 -52.56
C GLU A 2 17.38 1.53 -51.22
N LYS A 3 18.20 2.11 -50.35
CA LYS A 3 18.42 1.64 -48.98
C LYS A 3 17.23 2.12 -48.16
N THR A 4 16.31 1.22 -47.85
CA THR A 4 15.23 1.50 -46.91
C THR A 4 15.83 1.44 -45.50
N ASP A 5 15.91 2.59 -44.84
CA ASP A 5 16.36 2.74 -43.47
C ASP A 5 15.50 1.90 -42.52
N GLN A 6 16.09 0.85 -41.96
CA GLN A 6 15.52 0.15 -40.82
C GLN A 6 15.61 1.06 -39.60
N ILE A 7 14.49 1.73 -39.29
CA ILE A 7 14.25 2.38 -38.02
C ILE A 7 14.20 1.27 -36.97
N ASN A 8 15.35 0.98 -36.36
CA ASN A 8 15.46 0.11 -35.19
C ASN A 8 14.78 0.82 -34.01
N PRO A 9 13.61 0.36 -33.52
CA PRO A 9 12.99 0.97 -32.37
C PRO A 9 13.88 0.71 -31.16
N LYS A 10 14.60 1.77 -30.75
CA LYS A 10 15.35 1.85 -29.49
C LYS A 10 14.48 1.22 -28.39
N PRO A 11 14.90 0.12 -27.74
CA PRO A 11 14.09 -0.50 -26.72
C PRO A 11 13.85 0.56 -25.65
N ALA A 12 12.57 0.89 -25.44
CA ALA A 12 12.15 1.74 -24.34
C ALA A 12 12.77 1.12 -23.09
N LYS A 13 13.75 1.82 -22.49
CA LYS A 13 14.36 1.39 -21.24
C LYS A 13 13.22 1.20 -20.25
N ALA A 14 12.85 -0.04 -19.97
CA ALA A 14 12.05 -0.38 -18.83
C ALA A 14 12.84 0.15 -17.63
N VAL A 15 12.43 1.30 -17.10
CA VAL A 15 13.01 1.84 -15.90
C VAL A 15 12.64 0.83 -14.82
N ALA A 16 13.59 -0.06 -14.51
CA ALA A 16 13.48 -0.96 -13.39
C ALA A 16 13.34 -0.07 -12.15
N HIS A 17 12.11 0.03 -11.63
CA HIS A 17 11.87 0.78 -10.43
C HIS A 17 12.40 -0.06 -9.27
N GLU A 18 13.64 0.21 -8.86
CA GLU A 18 14.22 -0.45 -7.70
C GLU A 18 13.39 -0.15 -6.46
N LEU A 19 13.17 -1.19 -5.64
CA LEU A 19 12.55 -1.01 -4.34
C LEU A 19 13.48 -0.21 -3.44
N GLN A 20 13.11 1.05 -3.21
CA GLN A 20 13.88 1.92 -2.35
C GLN A 20 13.87 1.41 -0.91
N ARG A 21 15.07 1.12 -0.39
CA ARG A 21 15.31 0.86 1.03
C ARG A 21 14.82 2.05 1.84
N MET A 22 14.06 1.77 2.89
CA MET A 22 13.50 2.79 3.75
C MET A 22 13.47 2.27 5.17
N ASP A 23 13.96 3.09 6.09
CA ASP A 23 13.98 2.75 7.51
C ASP A 23 12.55 2.44 8.01
N VAL A 24 12.42 1.29 8.67
CA VAL A 24 11.15 0.80 9.24
C VAL A 24 10.71 1.74 10.37
N VAL A 25 11.65 2.31 11.13
CA VAL A 25 11.31 3.27 12.20
C VAL A 25 10.67 4.52 11.62
N ARG A 26 11.19 5.01 10.50
CA ARG A 26 10.61 6.15 9.76
C ARG A 26 9.21 5.81 9.23
N LEU A 27 9.00 4.59 8.74
CA LEU A 27 7.67 4.12 8.29
C LEU A 27 6.66 4.13 9.46
N VAL A 28 7.04 3.57 10.60
CA VAL A 28 6.22 3.53 11.82
C VAL A 28 5.87 4.94 12.28
N PHE A 29 6.86 5.82 12.37
CA PHE A 29 6.68 7.21 12.79
C PHE A 29 5.69 7.97 11.90
N PHE A 30 5.83 7.86 10.56
CA PHE A 30 4.89 8.51 9.64
C PHE A 30 3.50 7.87 9.67
N THR A 31 3.38 6.55 9.84
CA THR A 31 2.08 5.90 10.02
C THR A 31 1.36 6.45 11.24
N PHE A 32 2.04 6.59 12.39
CA PHE A 32 1.43 7.15 13.59
C PHE A 32 1.02 8.60 13.43
N ILE A 33 1.90 9.45 12.87
CA ILE A 33 1.59 10.89 12.67
C ILE A 33 0.42 11.10 11.72
N THR A 34 0.30 10.25 10.70
CA THR A 34 -0.72 10.39 9.67
C THR A 34 -1.95 9.51 9.92
N PHE A 35 -2.08 8.93 11.12
CA PHE A 35 -3.18 8.04 11.49
C PHE A 35 -3.43 6.90 10.46
N GLY A 36 -2.35 6.34 9.91
CA GLY A 36 -2.44 5.25 8.94
C GLY A 36 -2.53 5.67 7.46
N LEU A 37 -2.78 6.95 7.16
CA LEU A 37 -2.84 7.45 5.77
C LEU A 37 -1.55 7.14 5.00
N TYR A 38 -0.40 7.18 5.69
CA TYR A 38 0.88 6.89 5.08
C TYR A 38 0.98 5.47 4.50
N HIS A 39 0.22 4.48 4.98
CA HIS A 39 0.22 3.15 4.37
C HIS A 39 -0.24 3.19 2.91
N GLY A 40 -1.35 3.88 2.61
CA GLY A 40 -1.87 4.00 1.25
C GLY A 40 -0.87 4.73 0.33
N VAL A 41 -0.27 5.81 0.82
CA VAL A 41 0.75 6.58 0.08
C VAL A 41 2.01 5.74 -0.17
N TRP A 42 2.47 4.99 0.83
CA TRP A 42 3.64 4.11 0.72
C TRP A 42 3.45 3.07 -0.39
N TYR A 43 2.26 2.46 -0.45
CA TYR A 43 1.93 1.50 -1.50
C TYR A 43 1.83 2.15 -2.88
N LEU A 44 1.18 3.31 -3.01
CA LEU A 44 1.10 4.01 -4.30
C LEU A 44 2.47 4.35 -4.86
N LYS A 45 3.39 4.83 -4.02
CA LYS A 45 4.76 5.16 -4.44
C LYS A 45 5.55 3.93 -4.90
N ARG A 46 5.24 2.74 -4.38
CA ARG A 46 5.97 1.50 -4.66
C ARG A 46 5.22 0.54 -5.60
N ILE A 47 4.02 0.89 -6.05
CA ILE A 47 3.21 0.00 -6.87
C ILE A 47 3.89 -0.37 -8.19
N SER A 48 4.59 0.59 -8.80
CA SER A 48 5.34 0.36 -10.05
C SER A 48 6.52 -0.58 -9.81
N ALA A 49 7.25 -0.40 -8.70
CA ALA A 49 8.32 -1.29 -8.29
C ALA A 49 7.81 -2.72 -8.04
N PHE A 50 6.74 -2.89 -7.27
CA PHE A 50 6.14 -4.21 -7.03
C PHE A 50 5.62 -4.86 -8.31
N ASN A 51 4.97 -4.10 -9.19
CA ASN A 51 4.45 -4.61 -10.47
C ASN A 51 5.56 -4.89 -11.49
N SER A 52 6.79 -4.39 -11.27
CA SER A 52 7.96 -4.73 -12.06
C SER A 52 8.65 -6.02 -11.62
N LEU A 53 8.35 -6.51 -10.40
CA LEU A 53 8.83 -7.80 -9.92
C LEU A 53 8.19 -8.95 -10.69
N HIS A 54 8.94 -10.04 -10.81
CA HIS A 54 8.47 -11.27 -11.42
C HIS A 54 7.41 -11.95 -10.54
N SER A 55 6.13 -11.70 -10.81
CA SER A 55 5.00 -12.40 -10.18
C SER A 55 3.79 -12.43 -11.11
N SER A 56 2.96 -13.47 -10.94
CA SER A 56 1.65 -13.58 -11.60
C SER A 56 0.63 -12.57 -11.05
N ILE A 57 0.87 -12.05 -9.84
CA ILE A 57 -0.03 -11.14 -9.14
C ILE A 57 0.48 -9.71 -9.31
N LYS A 58 -0.45 -8.79 -9.59
CA LYS A 58 -0.16 -7.35 -9.66
C LYS A 58 -1.04 -6.57 -8.70
N LEU A 59 -0.50 -5.47 -8.20
CA LEU A 59 -1.21 -4.51 -7.38
C LEU A 59 -1.93 -3.50 -8.27
N THR A 60 -3.18 -3.18 -7.92
CA THR A 60 -4.02 -2.23 -8.66
C THR A 60 -4.07 -0.88 -7.94
N GLN A 61 -3.82 0.22 -8.67
CA GLN A 61 -3.81 1.57 -8.08
C GLN A 61 -5.14 1.96 -7.43
N GLY A 62 -6.28 1.53 -7.99
CA GLY A 62 -7.61 1.88 -7.51
C GLY A 62 -7.86 1.49 -6.05
N VAL A 63 -7.29 0.38 -5.58
CA VAL A 63 -7.49 -0.07 -4.20
C VAL A 63 -6.78 0.85 -3.19
N PHE A 64 -5.63 1.41 -3.58
CA PHE A 64 -4.94 2.39 -2.72
C PHE A 64 -5.62 3.76 -2.75
N GLY A 65 -6.27 4.12 -3.87
CA GLY A 65 -7.18 5.26 -3.91
C GLY A 65 -8.32 5.13 -2.90
N PHE A 66 -8.94 3.94 -2.81
CA PHE A 66 -9.96 3.64 -1.80
C PHE A 66 -9.42 3.75 -0.37
N ILE A 67 -8.24 3.21 -0.09
CA ILE A 67 -7.59 3.32 1.24
C ILE A 67 -7.38 4.78 1.63
N ILE A 68 -6.81 5.59 0.71
CA ILE A 68 -6.53 7.01 0.97
C ILE A 68 -7.83 7.78 1.19
N ALA A 69 -8.82 7.60 0.31
CA ALA A 69 -10.13 8.24 0.44
C ALA A 69 -10.81 7.86 1.77
N GLY A 70 -10.76 6.58 2.15
CA GLY A 70 -11.31 6.08 3.40
C GLY A 70 -10.62 6.70 4.63
N CYS A 71 -9.29 6.80 4.62
CA CYS A 71 -8.53 7.48 5.68
C CYS A 71 -8.87 8.98 5.79
N VAL A 72 -8.99 9.68 4.65
CA VAL A 72 -9.35 11.11 4.63
C VAL A 72 -10.77 11.32 5.15
N ILE A 73 -11.75 10.52 4.70
CA ILE A 73 -13.12 10.57 5.18
C ILE A 73 -13.17 10.32 6.68
N ASN A 74 -12.46 9.30 7.19
CA ASN A 74 -12.38 9.03 8.61
C ASN A 74 -11.78 10.18 9.41
N ALA A 75 -10.71 10.81 8.91
CA ALA A 75 -10.14 11.98 9.57
C ALA A 75 -11.17 13.11 9.64
N VAL A 76 -11.86 13.42 8.53
CA VAL A 76 -12.90 14.45 8.49
C VAL A 76 -14.04 14.14 9.47
N LEU A 77 -14.55 12.91 9.49
CA LEU A 77 -15.61 12.49 10.42
C LEU A 77 -15.15 12.61 11.88
N PHE A 78 -13.92 12.20 12.18
CA PHE A 78 -13.33 12.32 13.51
C PHE A 78 -13.24 13.79 13.97
N PHE A 79 -12.75 14.69 13.10
CA PHE A 79 -12.71 16.12 13.40
C PHE A 79 -14.11 16.71 13.56
N ALA A 80 -15.06 16.35 12.68
CA ALA A 80 -16.44 16.82 12.76
C ALA A 80 -17.13 16.40 14.07
N VAL A 81 -16.95 15.16 14.49
CA VAL A 81 -17.51 14.64 15.76
C VAL A 81 -16.82 15.26 16.98
N THR A 82 -15.50 15.42 16.94
CA THR A 82 -14.73 15.92 18.10
C THR A 82 -14.93 17.41 18.33
N PHE A 83 -14.94 18.22 17.27
CA PHE A 83 -14.99 19.68 17.37
C PHE A 83 -16.38 20.27 17.07
N GLY A 84 -17.29 19.50 16.46
CA GLY A 84 -18.65 19.93 16.11
C GLY A 84 -19.73 19.61 17.14
N GLN A 85 -19.35 19.19 18.36
CA GLN A 85 -20.27 18.67 19.40
C GLN A 85 -21.42 19.62 19.77
N SER A 86 -21.27 20.93 19.57
CA SER A 86 -22.33 21.91 19.87
C SER A 86 -23.36 22.10 18.74
N ALA A 87 -23.11 21.58 17.54
CA ALA A 87 -23.95 21.79 16.35
C ALA A 87 -24.63 20.53 15.81
N ILE A 88 -24.19 19.34 16.26
CA ILE A 88 -24.66 18.05 15.74
C ILE A 88 -25.52 17.34 16.79
N PRO A 89 -26.73 16.88 16.45
CA PRO A 89 -27.56 16.09 17.35
C PRO A 89 -26.85 14.81 17.81
N GLU A 90 -27.02 14.43 19.07
CA GLU A 90 -26.33 13.27 19.67
C GLU A 90 -26.56 11.95 18.91
N HIS A 91 -27.79 11.70 18.43
CA HIS A 91 -28.10 10.52 17.62
C HIS A 91 -27.32 10.47 16.29
N MET A 92 -27.04 11.62 15.70
CA MET A 92 -26.27 11.74 14.47
C MET A 92 -24.78 11.52 14.76
N VAL A 93 -24.27 11.99 15.90
CA VAL A 93 -22.89 11.73 16.34
C VAL A 93 -22.62 10.23 16.45
N THR A 94 -23.49 9.48 17.12
CA THR A 94 -23.33 8.02 17.28
C THR A 94 -23.36 7.30 15.93
N SER A 95 -24.29 7.67 15.04
CA SER A 95 -24.38 7.07 13.70
C SER A 95 -23.14 7.35 12.84
N LEU A 96 -22.58 8.58 12.92
CA LEU A 96 -21.34 8.93 12.21
C LEU A 96 -20.14 8.17 12.77
N ALA A 97 -20.06 8.00 14.09
CA ALA A 97 -19.01 7.24 14.75
C ALA A 97 -19.05 5.74 14.38
N ASP A 98 -20.24 5.14 14.34
CA ASP A 98 -20.43 3.76 13.89
C ASP A 98 -20.02 3.60 12.42
N THR A 99 -20.47 4.52 11.56
CA THR A 99 -20.12 4.51 10.14
C THR A 99 -18.61 4.64 9.93
N SER A 100 -17.95 5.53 10.67
CA SER A 100 -16.50 5.70 10.66
C SER A 100 -15.77 4.44 11.12
N SER A 101 -16.28 3.76 12.15
CA SER A 101 -15.73 2.50 12.66
C SER A 101 -15.81 1.37 11.61
N TRP A 102 -16.96 1.21 10.95
CA TRP A 102 -17.12 0.24 9.86
C TRP A 102 -16.24 0.56 8.64
N LEU A 103 -16.14 1.83 8.26
CA LEU A 103 -15.27 2.26 7.17
C LEU A 103 -13.80 2.00 7.52
N ASN A 104 -13.38 2.31 8.75
CA ASN A 104 -12.03 2.04 9.22
C ASN A 104 -11.71 0.55 9.17
N LEU A 105 -12.64 -0.29 9.64
CA LEU A 105 -12.49 -1.75 9.56
C LEU A 105 -12.32 -2.20 8.10
N ALA A 106 -13.14 -1.70 7.17
CA ALA A 106 -13.02 -2.04 5.75
C ALA A 106 -11.65 -1.63 5.19
N VAL A 107 -11.15 -0.43 5.52
CA VAL A 107 -9.81 0.04 5.10
C VAL A 107 -8.72 -0.87 5.65
N TRP A 108 -8.79 -1.25 6.93
CA TRP A 108 -7.82 -2.17 7.55
C TRP A 108 -7.84 -3.55 6.90
N VAL A 109 -9.01 -4.11 6.62
CA VAL A 109 -9.15 -5.40 5.91
C VAL A 109 -8.54 -5.32 4.51
N VAL A 110 -8.80 -4.23 3.78
CA VAL A 110 -8.21 -4.04 2.45
C VAL A 110 -6.70 -3.91 2.53
N LEU A 111 -6.16 -3.11 3.45
CA LEU A 111 -4.72 -3.00 3.69
C LEU A 111 -4.08 -4.35 4.01
N PHE A 112 -4.78 -5.14 4.83
CA PHE A 112 -4.36 -6.49 5.20
C PHE A 112 -4.26 -7.40 3.97
N ILE A 113 -5.29 -7.43 3.12
CA ILE A 113 -5.29 -8.18 1.86
C ILE A 113 -4.12 -7.74 0.96
N GLN A 114 -3.85 -6.44 0.87
CA GLN A 114 -2.74 -5.92 0.05
C GLN A 114 -1.37 -6.31 0.61
N ALA A 115 -1.21 -6.39 1.93
CA ALA A 115 0.02 -6.90 2.54
C ALA A 115 0.28 -8.36 2.15
N PHE A 116 -0.75 -9.22 2.15
CA PHE A 116 -0.59 -10.61 1.71
C PHE A 116 -0.31 -10.75 0.22
N LYS A 117 -0.93 -9.92 -0.63
CA LYS A 117 -0.60 -9.88 -2.06
C LYS A 117 0.87 -9.50 -2.27
N THR A 118 1.33 -8.48 -1.57
CA THR A 118 2.71 -7.99 -1.65
C THR A 118 3.71 -9.03 -1.16
N ARG A 119 3.40 -9.73 -0.05
CA ARG A 119 4.16 -10.89 0.40
C ARG A 119 4.33 -11.92 -0.71
N ARG A 120 3.24 -12.26 -1.40
CA ARG A 120 3.28 -13.28 -2.46
C ARG A 120 4.12 -12.82 -3.66
N ILE A 121 4.01 -11.56 -4.05
CA ILE A 121 4.86 -10.96 -5.09
C ILE A 121 6.35 -11.07 -4.73
N LEU A 122 6.71 -10.78 -3.47
CA LEU A 122 8.09 -10.89 -3.02
C LEU A 122 8.61 -12.34 -3.05
N ILE A 123 7.80 -13.30 -2.58
CA ILE A 123 8.17 -14.72 -2.61
C ILE A 123 8.37 -15.20 -4.05
N ASP A 124 7.42 -14.92 -4.93
CA ASP A 124 7.50 -15.32 -6.35
C ASP A 124 8.78 -14.76 -7.00
N HIS A 125 9.12 -13.51 -6.70
CA HIS A 125 10.32 -12.87 -7.25
C HIS A 125 11.62 -13.45 -6.69
N PHE A 126 11.68 -13.71 -5.39
CA PHE A 126 12.87 -14.28 -4.74
C PHE A 126 13.11 -15.73 -5.18
N ASP A 127 12.05 -16.52 -5.32
CA ASP A 127 12.14 -17.89 -5.84
C ASP A 127 12.70 -17.90 -7.28
N TYR A 128 12.19 -17.01 -8.14
CA TYR A 128 12.64 -16.89 -9.52
C TYR A 128 14.11 -16.43 -9.66
N HIS A 129 14.51 -15.37 -8.95
CA HIS A 129 15.83 -14.74 -9.15
C HIS A 129 16.94 -15.29 -8.26
N LEU A 130 16.67 -15.62 -7.00
CA LEU A 130 17.71 -16.05 -6.07
C LEU A 130 17.77 -17.56 -5.88
N LYS A 131 16.73 -18.33 -6.28
CA LYS A 131 16.58 -19.76 -5.94
C LYS A 131 16.86 -20.07 -4.47
N TRP A 132 16.63 -19.07 -3.62
CA TRP A 132 16.83 -19.15 -2.19
C TRP A 132 15.48 -19.25 -1.53
N ASP A 133 15.40 -20.11 -0.52
CA ASP A 133 14.20 -20.37 0.27
C ASP A 133 13.96 -19.21 1.25
N VAL A 134 13.75 -18.00 0.70
CA VAL A 134 13.48 -16.79 1.49
C VAL A 134 12.06 -16.90 2.01
N THR A 135 11.95 -17.50 3.20
CA THR A 135 10.67 -17.60 3.90
C THR A 135 10.26 -16.22 4.42
N VAL A 136 9.27 -15.62 3.75
CA VAL A 136 8.52 -14.49 4.30
C VAL A 136 7.41 -15.07 5.15
N SER A 137 7.43 -14.90 6.47
CA SER A 137 6.42 -15.55 7.33
C SER A 137 5.04 -14.93 7.16
N TRP A 138 4.02 -15.79 7.05
CA TRP A 138 2.61 -15.36 7.06
C TRP A 138 2.23 -14.71 8.39
N PHE A 139 2.69 -15.26 9.51
CA PHE A 139 2.40 -14.75 10.86
C PHE A 139 2.97 -13.35 11.08
N TRP A 140 4.21 -13.10 10.67
CA TRP A 140 4.82 -11.77 10.78
C TRP A 140 4.16 -10.76 9.84
N THR A 141 3.66 -11.20 8.68
CA THR A 141 2.87 -10.35 7.78
C THR A 141 1.49 -10.04 8.36
N PHE A 142 0.88 -10.97 9.11
CA PHE A 142 -0.37 -10.71 9.82
C PHE A 142 -0.17 -9.63 10.89
N LEU A 143 0.83 -9.79 11.77
CA LEU A 143 1.02 -8.88 12.91
C LEU A 143 1.54 -7.50 12.52
N PHE A 144 2.48 -7.43 11.57
CA PHE A 144 3.20 -6.20 11.25
C PHE A 144 2.88 -5.66 9.85
N THR A 145 2.05 -6.36 9.08
CA THR A 145 1.54 -5.95 7.75
C THR A 145 2.62 -5.34 6.86
N THR A 146 2.61 -4.03 6.68
CA THR A 146 3.51 -3.29 5.80
C THR A 146 4.92 -3.13 6.40
N PHE A 147 5.04 -3.09 7.73
CA PHE A 147 6.33 -2.90 8.40
C PHE A 147 7.26 -4.09 8.21
N TYR A 148 6.72 -5.32 8.33
CA TYR A 148 7.50 -6.54 8.11
C TYR A 148 7.94 -6.70 6.65
N LEU A 149 7.07 -6.32 5.71
CA LEU A 149 7.43 -6.29 4.29
C LEU A 149 8.57 -5.31 4.04
N GLN A 150 8.50 -4.09 4.57
CA GLN A 150 9.59 -3.11 4.45
C GLN A 150 10.89 -3.59 5.11
N TYR A 151 10.81 -4.26 6.26
CA TYR A 151 11.98 -4.87 6.91
C TYR A 151 12.65 -5.93 6.02
N LYS A 152 11.86 -6.77 5.34
CA LYS A 152 12.38 -7.80 4.43
C LYS A 152 12.93 -7.24 3.11
N ILE A 153 12.46 -6.06 2.68
CA ILE A 153 12.93 -5.38 1.48
C ILE A 153 14.29 -4.70 1.72
N ASN A 154 14.55 -4.23 2.95
CA ASN A 154 15.82 -3.59 3.32
C ASN A 154 16.97 -4.59 3.38
#